data_AF-A0A2S5WGF9-F1
#
_entry.id   AF-A0A2S5WGF9-F1
#
_cell.length_a   1.000
_cell.length_b   1.000
_cell.length_c   1.000
_cell.angle_alpha   90.00
_cell.angle_beta   90.00
_cell.angle_gamma   90.00
#
_symmetry.space_group_name_H-M   'P 1'
#
loop_
_entity.id
_entity.type
_entity.pdbx_description
1 polymer ?
#
loop_
_entity_poly.entity_id
_entity_poly.type
_entity_poly.pdbx_seq_one_letter_code
_entity_poly.pdbx_strand_id
1 'polypeptide(L)'
;MELFWGIALIVVGGTATVVDNWRHAVVNPEHRIPWIGRPPVLPRAWYVARVIMGFATVYGVLTVMRATELPMFMAAVLAAVAVLPGFSVAVAHNRRVRHRQLEAAPR
;
A
#
# COMPACT_ATOMS: atom_id res chain seq x y z
N MET A 1 -10.88 13.68 20.50
CA MET A 1 -11.12 13.98 19.07
C MET A 1 -9.92 13.65 18.19
N GLU A 2 -8.69 14.01 18.56
CA GLU A 2 -7.48 13.74 17.76
C GLU A 2 -7.24 12.24 17.47
N LEU A 3 -7.47 11.36 18.45
CA LEU A 3 -7.34 9.90 18.28
C LEU A 3 -8.23 9.35 17.16
N PHE A 4 -9.50 9.79 17.12
CA PHE A 4 -10.45 9.37 16.10
C PHE A 4 -9.97 9.76 14.70
N TRP A 5 -9.50 11.00 14.54
CA TRP A 5 -8.97 11.48 13.27
C TRP A 5 -7.67 10.77 12.86
N GLY A 6 -6.80 10.48 13.83
CA GLY A 6 -5.58 9.70 13.59
C GLY A 6 -5.89 8.29 13.08
N ILE A 7 -6.83 7.59 13.72
CA ILE A 7 -7.29 6.26 13.29
C ILE A 7 -7.95 6.34 11.91
N ALA A 8 -8.83 7.32 11.69
CA ALA A 8 -9.51 7.51 10.40
C ALA A 8 -8.50 7.70 9.26
N LEU A 9 -7.46 8.53 9.47
CA LEU A 9 -6.39 8.75 8.50
C LEU A 9 -5.58 7.47 8.22
N ILE A 10 -5.29 6.66 9.24
CA ILE A 10 -4.60 5.37 9.08
C ILE A 10 -5.47 4.40 8.26
N VAL A 11 -6.78 4.32 8.55
CA VAL A 11 -7.70 3.44 7.82
C VAL A 11 -7.85 3.88 6.36
N VAL A 12 -8.00 5.18 6.10
CA VAL A 12 -8.08 5.73 4.74
C VAL A 12 -6.78 5.44 3.99
N GLY A 13 -5.63 5.73 4.60
CA GLY A 13 -4.32 5.45 4.03
C GLY A 13 -4.12 3.97 3.71
N GLY A 14 -4.40 3.09 4.67
CA GLY A 14 -4.31 1.63 4.50
C GLY A 14 -5.23 1.11 3.40
N THR A 15 -6.51 1.48 3.43
CA THR A 15 -7.48 1.07 2.39
C THR A 15 -7.06 1.56 1.01
N ALA A 16 -6.52 2.77 0.93
CA ALA A 16 -6.08 3.31 -0.34
C ALA A 16 -4.83 2.61 -0.89
N THR A 17 -3.91 2.13 -0.03
CA THR A 17 -2.81 1.25 -0.48
C THR A 17 -3.31 -0.09 -1.04
N VAL A 18 -4.41 -0.64 -0.52
CA VAL A 18 -5.05 -1.85 -1.07
C VAL A 18 -5.63 -1.57 -2.45
N VAL A 19 -6.42 -0.50 -2.57
CA VAL A 19 -7.08 -0.13 -3.84
C VAL A 19 -6.03 0.18 -4.91
N ASP A 20 -4.96 0.87 -4.55
CA ASP A 20 -3.86 1.19 -5.44
C ASP A 20 -3.17 -0.08 -5.96
N ASN A 21 -2.80 -1.01 -5.07
CA ASN A 21 -2.19 -2.29 -5.46
C ASN A 21 -3.14 -3.19 -6.28
N TRP A 22 -4.43 -3.23 -5.93
CA TRP A 22 -5.45 -3.97 -6.68
C TRP A 22 -5.64 -3.38 -8.08
N ARG A 23 -5.71 -2.06 -8.21
CA ARG A 23 -5.79 -1.39 -9.51
C ARG A 23 -4.54 -1.63 -10.35
N HIS A 24 -3.36 -1.59 -9.73
CA HIS A 24 -2.12 -1.97 -10.41
C HIS A 24 -2.17 -3.38 -11.00
N ALA A 25 -2.73 -4.32 -10.24
CA ALA A 25 -2.93 -5.71 -10.66
C ALA A 25 -3.91 -5.83 -11.84
N VAL A 26 -5.00 -5.03 -11.83
CA VAL A 26 -5.99 -5.00 -12.91
C VAL A 26 -5.42 -4.37 -14.19
N VAL A 27 -4.68 -3.26 -14.08
CA VAL A 27 -4.12 -2.54 -15.24
C VAL A 27 -2.92 -3.29 -15.84
N ASN A 28 -2.18 -4.03 -15.02
CA ASN A 28 -0.98 -4.78 -15.45
C ASN A 28 -1.14 -6.28 -15.13
N PRO A 29 -2.08 -6.98 -15.80
CA PRO A 29 -2.42 -8.35 -15.44
C PRO A 29 -1.30 -9.35 -15.76
N GLU A 30 -0.40 -9.00 -16.68
CA GLU A 30 0.68 -9.88 -17.15
C GLU A 30 2.06 -9.50 -16.61
N HIS A 31 2.17 -8.32 -16.00
CA HIS A 31 3.44 -7.81 -15.47
C HIS A 31 3.46 -7.90 -13.96
N ARG A 32 4.62 -8.22 -13.41
CA ARG A 32 4.84 -8.15 -11.96
C ARG A 32 4.81 -6.70 -11.52
N ILE A 33 4.18 -6.43 -10.39
CA ILE A 33 4.17 -5.12 -9.76
C ILE A 33 5.45 -5.00 -8.92
N PRO A 34 6.39 -4.12 -9.28
CA PRO A 34 7.58 -3.90 -8.47
C PRO A 34 7.19 -3.19 -7.16
N TRP A 35 7.69 -3.73 -6.06
CA TRP A 35 7.55 -3.12 -4.72
C TRP A 35 8.34 -1.82 -4.58
N ILE A 36 9.48 -1.75 -5.28
CA ILE A 36 10.37 -0.61 -5.34
C ILE A 36 10.61 -0.32 -6.82
N GLY A 37 10.30 0.89 -7.27
CA GLY A 37 10.49 1.32 -8.65
C GLY A 37 9.20 1.75 -9.36
N ARG A 38 9.31 2.08 -10.65
CA ARG A 38 8.17 2.57 -11.45
C ARG A 38 7.38 1.38 -12.02
N PRO A 39 6.09 1.22 -11.68
CA PRO A 39 5.20 0.35 -12.43
C PRO A 39 5.11 0.80 -13.90
N PRO A 40 5.03 -0.13 -14.86
CA PRO A 40 5.34 0.13 -16.26
C PRO A 40 4.39 1.10 -16.99
N VAL A 41 3.14 1.28 -16.53
CA VAL A 41 2.09 1.95 -17.35
C VAL A 41 1.24 3.00 -16.60
N LEU A 42 1.64 3.49 -15.42
CA LEU A 42 0.76 4.43 -14.69
C LEU A 42 0.91 5.92 -15.09
N PRO A 43 -0.22 6.65 -15.28
CA PRO A 43 -0.20 8.10 -15.46
C PRO A 43 0.45 8.84 -14.28
N ARG A 44 1.20 9.91 -14.57
CA ARG A 44 1.95 10.70 -13.56
C ARG A 44 1.09 11.23 -12.41
N ALA A 45 -0.17 11.57 -12.69
CA ALA A 45 -1.12 12.06 -11.68
C ALA A 45 -1.32 11.08 -10.50
N TRP A 46 -1.11 9.78 -10.73
CA TRP A 46 -1.27 8.76 -9.68
C TRP A 46 -0.12 8.72 -8.69
N TYR A 47 1.08 9.15 -9.08
CA TYR A 47 2.17 9.35 -8.11
C TYR A 47 1.84 10.44 -7.10
N VAL A 48 1.12 11.49 -7.53
CA VAL A 48 0.67 12.56 -6.65
C VAL A 48 -0.33 12.02 -5.63
N ALA A 49 -1.31 11.22 -6.06
CA ALA A 49 -2.25 10.57 -5.16
C ALA A 49 -1.54 9.68 -4.13
N ARG A 50 -0.56 8.86 -4.56
CA ARG A 50 0.27 8.04 -3.65
C ARG A 50 1.02 8.86 -2.61
N VAL A 51 1.63 9.97 -3.03
CA VAL A 51 2.34 10.87 -2.11
C VAL A 51 1.38 11.44 -1.08
N ILE A 52 0.22 11.96 -1.51
CA ILE A 52 -0.81 12.49 -0.61
C ILE A 52 -1.27 11.41 0.40
N MET A 53 -1.50 10.18 -0.07
CA MET A 53 -1.92 9.07 0.79
C MET A 53 -0.83 8.64 1.78
N GLY A 54 0.43 8.62 1.35
CA GLY A 54 1.58 8.38 2.23
C GLY A 54 1.67 9.44 3.33
N PHE A 55 1.52 10.71 2.97
CA PHE A 55 1.46 11.81 3.94
C PHE A 55 0.28 11.67 4.91
N ALA A 56 -0.92 11.35 4.41
CA ALA A 56 -2.10 11.15 5.27
C ALA A 56 -1.89 10.01 6.27
N THR A 57 -1.27 8.91 5.85
CA THR A 57 -0.96 7.76 6.71
C THR A 57 0.06 8.15 7.79
N VAL A 58 1.16 8.79 7.41
CA VAL A 58 2.20 9.26 8.34
C VAL A 58 1.61 10.27 9.34
N TYR A 59 0.82 11.22 8.86
CA TYR A 59 0.16 12.21 9.71
C TYR A 59 -0.83 11.55 10.68
N GLY A 60 -1.60 10.56 10.22
CA GLY A 60 -2.48 9.76 11.07
C GLY A 60 -1.71 9.03 12.18
N VAL A 61 -0.60 8.38 11.83
CA VAL A 61 0.29 7.69 12.78
C VAL A 61 0.86 8.67 13.81
N LEU A 62 1.38 9.81 13.38
CA LEU A 62 1.91 10.85 14.29
C LEU A 62 0.81 11.42 15.21
N THR A 63 -0.40 11.57 14.70
CA THR A 63 -1.56 12.04 15.48
C THR A 63 -1.94 11.01 16.54
N VAL A 64 -1.95 9.71 16.20
CA VAL A 64 -2.17 8.64 17.17
C VAL A 64 -1.05 8.61 18.20
N MET A 65 0.21 8.64 17.78
CA MET A 65 1.37 8.70 18.68
C MET A 65 1.25 9.80 19.72
N ARG A 66 0.91 11.01 19.27
CA ARG A 66 0.76 12.17 20.15
C ARG A 66 -0.40 12.00 21.12
N ALA A 67 -1.52 11.44 20.66
CA ALA A 67 -2.72 11.26 21.46
C ALA A 67 -2.58 10.14 22.51
N THR A 68 -1.72 9.15 22.29
CA THR A 68 -1.57 7.95 23.15
C THR A 68 -0.21 7.84 23.83
N GLU A 69 0.69 8.81 23.62
CA GLU A 69 2.09 8.79 24.07
C GLU A 69 2.83 7.49 23.68
N LEU A 70 2.47 6.92 22.52
CA LEU A 70 3.03 5.65 22.08
C LEU A 70 4.51 5.82 21.69
N PRO A 71 5.39 4.88 22.09
CA PRO A 71 6.76 4.89 21.65
C PRO A 71 6.84 4.70 20.14
N MET A 72 7.83 5.35 19.51
CA MET A 72 8.03 5.37 18.05
C MET A 72 8.04 3.97 17.42
N PHE A 73 8.57 2.97 18.13
CA PHE A 73 8.55 1.58 17.65
C PHE A 73 7.12 1.05 17.46
N MET A 74 6.21 1.28 18.41
CA MET A 74 4.81 0.86 18.28
C MET A 74 4.09 1.58 17.15
N ALA A 75 4.43 2.84 16.91
CA ALA A 75 3.89 3.61 15.80
C ALA A 75 4.35 3.09 14.43
N ALA A 76 5.62 2.70 14.33
CA ALA A 76 6.15 2.04 13.12
C ALA A 76 5.46 0.70 12.87
N VAL A 77 5.16 -0.07 13.93
CA VAL A 77 4.37 -1.31 13.83
C VAL A 77 2.96 -1.01 13.33
N LEU A 78 2.27 0.00 13.87
CA LEU A 78 0.93 0.40 13.41
C LEU A 78 0.93 0.83 11.93
N ALA A 79 1.93 1.61 11.52
CA ALA A 79 2.11 2.00 10.12
C ALA A 79 2.32 0.77 9.22
N ALA A 80 3.17 -0.17 9.65
CA ALA A 80 3.40 -1.41 8.91
C ALA A 80 2.12 -2.25 8.79
N VAL A 81 1.36 -2.38 9.87
CA VAL A 81 0.08 -3.10 9.90
C VAL A 81 -0.94 -2.47 8.95
N ALA A 82 -1.01 -1.14 8.88
CA ALA A 82 -1.91 -0.45 7.96
C ALA A 82 -1.60 -0.73 6.47
N VAL A 83 -0.34 -0.99 6.14
CA VAL A 83 0.13 -1.22 4.75
C VAL A 83 0.14 -2.71 4.37
N LEU A 84 0.16 -3.63 5.35
CA LEU A 84 0.15 -5.09 5.15
C LEU A 84 -0.96 -5.59 4.19
N PRO A 85 -2.21 -5.10 4.26
CA PRO A 85 -3.25 -5.51 3.32
C PRO A 85 -2.87 -5.20 1.86
N GLY A 86 -2.31 -4.02 1.59
CA GLY A 86 -1.83 -3.64 0.27
C GLY A 86 -0.69 -4.55 -0.21
N PHE A 87 0.23 -4.90 0.69
CA PHE A 87 1.28 -5.87 0.39
C PHE A 87 0.75 -7.22 -0.03
N SER A 88 -0.22 -7.73 0.71
CA SER A 88 -0.80 -9.04 0.46
C SER A 88 -1.41 -9.12 -0.94
N VAL A 89 -2.07 -8.04 -1.41
CA VAL A 89 -2.60 -7.95 -2.78
C VAL A 89 -1.50 -8.03 -3.82
N ALA A 90 -0.42 -7.25 -3.66
CA ALA A 90 0.70 -7.24 -4.59
C ALA A 90 1.41 -8.60 -4.65
N VAL A 91 1.62 -9.26 -3.50
CA VAL A 91 2.23 -10.59 -3.42
C VAL A 91 1.33 -11.64 -4.08
N ALA A 92 0.04 -11.62 -3.80
CA ALA A 92 -0.92 -12.54 -4.41
C ALA A 92 -0.95 -12.39 -5.94
N HIS A 93 -0.96 -11.16 -6.45
CA HIS A 93 -0.88 -10.88 -7.88
C HIS A 93 0.42 -11.41 -8.50
N ASN A 94 1.56 -11.07 -7.92
CA ASN A 94 2.86 -11.49 -8.44
C ASN A 94 3.03 -13.02 -8.43
N ARG A 95 2.47 -13.73 -7.45
CA ARG A 95 2.41 -15.20 -7.44
C ARG A 95 1.60 -15.74 -8.61
N ARG A 96 0.42 -15.16 -8.89
CA ARG A 96 -0.43 -15.55 -10.03
C ARG A 96 0.26 -15.31 -11.37
N VAL A 97 0.89 -14.14 -11.55
CA VAL A 97 1.63 -13.82 -12.78
C VAL A 97 2.79 -14.80 -12.98
N ARG A 98 3.56 -15.10 -11.93
CA ARG A 98 4.66 -16.08 -12.02
C ARG A 98 4.15 -17.48 -12.41
N HIS A 99 3.01 -17.92 -11.86
CA HIS A 99 2.45 -19.23 -12.20
C HIS A 99 2.07 -19.32 -13.68
N ARG A 100 1.39 -18.29 -14.21
CA ARG A 100 1.02 -18.21 -15.63
C ARG A 100 2.24 -18.20 -16.55
N GLN A 101 3.31 -17.48 -16.18
CA GLN A 101 4.56 -17.47 -16.95
C GLN A 101 5.23 -18.84 -17.00
N LEU A 102 5.15 -19.62 -15.91
CA LEU A 102 5.71 -20.98 -15.85
C LEU A 102 4.87 -21.97 -16.67
N GLU A 103 3.55 -21.81 -16.71
CA GLU A 103 2.64 -22.65 -17.51
C GLU A 103 2.76 -22.38 -19.02
N ALA A 104 3.06 -21.13 -19.41
CA ALA A 104 3.20 -20.73 -20.80
C ALA A 104 4.60 -20.98 -21.39
N ALA A 105 5.58 -21.38 -20.58
CA ALA A 105 6.94 -21.66 -21.06
C ALA A 105 6.96 -23.00 -21.83
N PRO A 106 7.46 -23.04 -23.09
CA PRO A 106 7.60 -24.29 -23.82
C PRO A 106 8.59 -25.19 -23.08
N ARG A 107 8.20 -26.46 -22.88
CA ARG A 107 9.05 -27.49 -22.27
C ARG A 107 10.21 -27.86 -23.18
#